data_AF-A0A378R4H7-F1
#
_entry.id   AF-A0A378R4H7-F1
#
_cell.length_a   1.000
_cell.length_b   1.000
_cell.length_c   1.000
_cell.angle_alpha   90.00
_cell.angle_beta   90.00
_cell.angle_gamma   90.00
#
_symmetry.space_group_name_H-M   'P 1'
#
loop_
_entity.id
_entity.type
_entity.pdbx_description
1 polymer ?
#
loop_
_entity_poly.entity_id
_entity_poly.type
_entity_poly.pdbx_seq_one_letter_code
_entity_poly.pdbx_strand_id
1 'polypeptide(L)'
;MKKFFLILMALFFINNAHAYEVKNVCAKYMTNYSWSQAYQVQTQIYTGQELNQATGNPYFGDYDMFSHYAVIWWDRGQASIIKLNFHVAGGMLLNTNGIDQSGLQWQLSDNSYGFCY
;
A
#
# COMPACT_ATOMS: atom_id res chain seq x y z
N MET A 1 45.11 8.30 7.49
CA MET A 1 43.90 8.95 8.06
C MET A 1 42.87 9.34 6.99
N LYS A 2 43.23 10.00 5.88
CA LYS A 2 42.28 10.37 4.80
C LYS A 2 41.48 9.20 4.20
N LYS A 3 42.11 8.02 4.04
CA LYS A 3 41.44 6.81 3.51
C LYS A 3 40.36 6.23 4.45
N PHE A 4 40.47 6.46 5.77
CA PHE A 4 39.50 5.98 6.74
C PHE A 4 38.24 6.87 6.77
N PHE A 5 38.43 8.18 6.56
CA PHE A 5 37.32 9.14 6.45
C PHE A 5 36.44 8.88 5.22
N LEU A 6 37.05 8.44 4.10
CA LEU A 6 36.33 8.07 2.88
C LEU A 6 35.47 6.81 3.06
N ILE A 7 35.92 5.83 3.86
CA ILE A 7 35.16 4.60 4.15
C ILE A 7 33.97 4.93 5.07
N LEU A 8 34.17 5.78 6.08
CA LEU A 8 33.11 6.19 7.01
C LEU A 8 32.00 6.98 6.28
N MET A 9 32.36 7.80 5.30
CA MET A 9 31.41 8.58 4.50
C MET A 9 30.62 7.72 3.50
N ALA A 10 31.19 6.61 3.02
CA ALA A 10 30.50 5.66 2.13
C ALA A 10 29.40 4.86 2.85
N LEU A 11 29.55 4.61 4.15
CA LEU A 11 28.56 3.90 4.98
C LEU A 11 27.30 4.73 5.27
N PHE A 12 27.31 6.04 5.01
CA PHE A 12 26.13 6.90 5.20
C PHE A 12 25.18 6.96 3.99
N PHE A 13 25.55 6.35 2.86
CA PHE A 13 24.73 6.38 1.62
C PHE A 13 23.86 5.14 1.41
N ILE A 14 23.59 4.36 2.46
CA ILE A 14 22.59 3.29 2.42
C ILE A 14 21.20 3.93 2.48
N ASN A 15 20.82 4.64 1.42
CA ASN A 15 19.44 5.06 1.22
C ASN A 15 18.63 3.80 0.93
N ASN A 16 17.70 3.46 1.83
CA ASN A 16 16.69 2.46 1.56
C ASN A 16 15.76 3.05 0.49
N ALA A 17 15.97 2.68 -0.77
CA ALA A 17 15.02 2.96 -1.84
C ALA A 17 13.83 2.03 -1.65
N HIS A 18 12.72 2.56 -1.13
CA HIS A 18 11.46 1.84 -1.02
C HIS A 18 10.70 2.00 -2.33
N ALA A 19 10.24 0.88 -2.89
CA ALA A 19 9.55 0.85 -4.18
C ALA A 19 8.12 0.38 -3.94
N TYR A 20 7.27 1.29 -3.48
CA TYR A 20 5.83 1.03 -3.47
C TYR A 20 5.23 1.29 -4.85
N GLU A 21 4.21 0.51 -5.20
CA GLU A 21 3.50 0.66 -6.47
C GLU A 21 2.41 1.73 -6.32
N VAL A 22 2.33 2.68 -7.25
CA VAL A 22 1.24 3.68 -7.27
C VAL A 22 0.26 3.32 -8.37
N LYS A 23 -1.01 3.14 -8.02
CA LYS A 23 -2.07 2.79 -8.98
C LYS A 23 -3.27 3.71 -8.83
N ASN A 24 -3.88 4.08 -9.95
CA ASN A 24 -5.21 4.66 -9.95
C ASN A 24 -6.22 3.51 -10.02
N VAL A 25 -7.11 3.43 -9.03
CA VAL A 25 -8.04 2.31 -8.86
C VAL A 25 -9.47 2.80 -8.71
N CYS A 26 -10.39 1.92 -9.03
CA CYS A 26 -11.79 1.99 -8.66
C CYS A 26 -11.98 1.21 -7.38
N ALA A 27 -12.21 1.93 -6.27
CA ALA A 27 -12.39 1.34 -4.95
C ALA A 27 -13.87 1.29 -4.57
N LYS A 28 -14.32 0.15 -4.07
CA LYS A 28 -15.63 -0.07 -3.47
C LYS A 28 -15.44 -0.63 -2.07
N TYR A 29 -16.36 -0.30 -1.17
CA TYR A 29 -16.43 -0.94 0.13
C TYR A 29 -17.81 -1.56 0.37
N MET A 30 -17.85 -2.61 1.16
CA MET A 30 -19.07 -3.32 1.48
C MET A 30 -19.89 -2.53 2.50
N THR A 31 -21.12 -2.17 2.14
CA THR A 31 -22.14 -1.71 3.08
C THR A 31 -23.00 -2.90 3.52
N ASN A 32 -23.89 -2.71 4.48
CA ASN A 32 -24.69 -3.79 5.11
C ASN A 32 -25.19 -4.89 4.15
N TYR A 33 -25.65 -4.54 2.94
CA TYR A 33 -26.21 -5.50 1.99
C TYR A 33 -25.67 -5.37 0.55
N SER A 34 -24.80 -4.41 0.26
CA SER A 34 -24.31 -4.17 -1.10
C SER A 34 -22.98 -3.42 -1.11
N TRP A 35 -22.27 -3.50 -2.24
CA TRP A 35 -21.15 -2.62 -2.51
C TRP A 35 -21.60 -1.17 -2.57
N SER A 36 -20.74 -0.26 -2.11
CA SER A 36 -20.85 1.16 -2.37
C SER A 36 -20.77 1.44 -3.87
N GLN A 37 -21.08 2.68 -4.26
CA GLN A 37 -20.61 3.19 -5.54
C GLN A 37 -19.07 3.08 -5.63
N ALA A 38 -18.57 3.04 -6.85
CA ALA A 38 -17.14 2.98 -7.10
C ALA A 38 -16.52 4.38 -7.01
N TYR A 39 -15.41 4.50 -6.30
CA TYR A 39 -14.66 5.75 -6.15
C TYR A 39 -13.34 5.65 -6.90
N GLN A 40 -13.07 6.60 -7.79
CA GLN A 40 -11.78 6.72 -8.44
C GLN A 40 -10.78 7.36 -7.47
N VAL A 41 -9.80 6.59 -7.04
CA VAL A 41 -8.80 7.01 -6.06
C VAL A 41 -7.41 6.55 -6.48
N GLN A 42 -6.39 7.24 -5.98
CA GLN A 42 -5.02 6.77 -6.08
C GLN A 42 -4.70 5.94 -4.84
N THR A 43 -4.11 4.77 -5.05
CA THR A 43 -3.62 3.90 -3.98
C THR A 43 -2.12 3.68 -4.12
N GLN A 44 -1.47 3.49 -2.98
CA GLN A 44 -0.08 3.05 -2.87
C GLN A 44 -0.10 1.61 -2.36
N ILE A 45 0.56 0.68 -3.04
CA ILE A 45 0.63 -0.72 -2.63
C ILE A 45 2.00 -0.99 -2.03
N TYR A 46 1.98 -1.39 -0.76
CA TYR A 46 3.15 -1.73 0.03
C TYR A 46 3.17 -3.22 0.31
N THR A 47 4.36 -3.80 0.38
CA THR A 47 4.56 -5.03 1.17
C THR A 47 4.36 -4.72 2.65
N GLY A 48 4.00 -5.72 3.47
CA GLY A 48 3.89 -5.54 4.91
C GLY A 48 5.19 -5.05 5.55
N GLN A 49 6.34 -5.48 5.02
CA GLN A 49 7.65 -4.99 5.47
C GLN A 49 7.82 -3.49 5.21
N GLU A 50 7.51 -3.00 4.01
CA GLU A 50 7.61 -1.57 3.68
C GLU A 50 6.68 -0.74 4.54
N LEU A 51 5.46 -1.23 4.78
CA LEU A 51 4.47 -0.53 5.58
C LEU A 51 4.89 -0.47 7.06
N ASN A 52 5.37 -1.58 7.63
CA ASN A 52 5.95 -1.65 8.97
C ASN A 52 7.12 -0.68 9.15
N GLN A 53 7.99 -0.58 8.15
CA GLN A 53 9.09 0.37 8.18
C GLN A 53 8.59 1.82 8.10
N ALA A 54 7.60 2.11 7.24
CA ALA A 54 6.99 3.43 7.12
C ALA A 54 6.26 3.88 8.40
N THR A 55 5.72 2.95 9.17
CA THR A 55 5.08 3.23 10.47
C THR A 55 6.03 3.17 11.66
N GLY A 56 7.34 2.98 11.43
CA GLY A 56 8.39 3.10 12.45
C GLY A 56 8.73 1.81 13.20
N ASN A 57 8.20 0.65 12.78
CA ASN A 57 8.52 -0.64 13.39
C ASN A 57 8.79 -1.72 12.32
N PRO A 58 9.99 -1.74 11.71
CA PRO A 58 10.31 -2.60 10.57
C PRO A 58 10.31 -4.11 10.86
N TYR A 59 10.46 -4.53 12.12
CA TYR A 59 10.65 -5.95 12.48
C TYR A 59 9.50 -6.54 13.31
N PHE A 60 8.78 -5.72 14.07
CA PHE A 60 7.73 -6.15 15.01
C PHE A 60 6.43 -5.35 14.82
N GLY A 61 6.21 -4.81 13.63
CA GLY A 61 5.03 -4.01 13.34
C GLY A 61 3.76 -4.86 13.14
N ASP A 62 2.63 -4.17 13.06
CA ASP A 62 1.30 -4.79 13.03
C ASP A 62 0.92 -5.37 11.65
N TYR A 63 1.77 -5.19 10.64
CA TYR A 63 1.54 -5.66 9.28
C TYR A 63 2.29 -6.96 9.01
N ASP A 64 1.61 -7.93 8.41
CA ASP A 64 2.16 -9.21 8.01
C ASP A 64 3.17 -9.02 6.86
N MET A 65 4.43 -9.33 7.14
CA MET A 65 5.57 -9.07 6.25
C MET A 65 5.42 -9.66 4.83
N PHE A 66 4.67 -10.76 4.68
CA PHE A 66 4.48 -11.42 3.38
C PHE A 66 3.19 -10.99 2.65
N SER A 67 2.37 -10.18 3.31
CA SER A 67 1.14 -9.66 2.73
C SER A 67 1.36 -8.34 2.01
N HIS A 68 0.39 -7.97 1.16
CA HIS A 68 0.37 -6.69 0.47
C HIS A 68 -0.78 -5.82 0.98
N TYR A 69 -0.54 -4.52 1.02
CA TYR A 69 -1.43 -3.55 1.60
C TYR A 69 -1.66 -2.40 0.63
N ALA A 70 -2.91 -2.16 0.25
CA ALA A 70 -3.30 -0.97 -0.50
C ALA A 70 -3.63 0.14 0.50
N VAL A 71 -2.89 1.25 0.42
CA VAL A 71 -3.10 2.45 1.23
C VAL A 71 -3.74 3.52 0.37
N ILE A 72 -4.96 3.90 0.74
CA ILE A 72 -5.68 5.03 0.15
C ILE A 72 -5.63 6.18 1.14
N TRP A 73 -4.97 7.27 0.74
CA TRP A 73 -4.89 8.49 1.54
C TRP A 73 -6.10 9.39 1.26
N TRP A 74 -6.72 9.85 2.34
CA TRP A 74 -7.86 10.77 2.34
C TRP A 74 -7.42 12.17 2.79
N ASP A 75 -8.38 13.07 2.98
CA ASP A 75 -8.07 14.38 3.53
C ASP A 75 -7.62 14.29 5.02
N ARG A 76 -6.96 15.36 5.49
CA ARG A 76 -6.59 15.55 6.90
C ARG A 76 -5.73 14.43 7.51
N GLY A 77 -4.94 13.74 6.68
CA GLY A 77 -4.03 12.69 7.13
C GLY A 77 -4.72 11.39 7.52
N GLN A 78 -5.97 11.19 7.10
CA GLN A 78 -6.66 9.91 7.26
C GLN A 78 -6.27 8.96 6.13
N ALA A 79 -6.24 7.66 6.41
CA ALA A 79 -5.96 6.63 5.41
C ALA A 79 -6.76 5.37 5.68
N SER A 80 -7.12 4.68 4.59
CA SER A 80 -7.57 3.30 4.64
C SER A 80 -6.41 2.38 4.24
N ILE A 81 -6.01 1.50 5.15
CA ILE A 81 -4.96 0.51 4.95
C ILE A 81 -5.62 -0.84 4.77
N ILE A 82 -5.68 -1.31 3.53
CA ILE A 82 -6.44 -2.48 3.12
C ILE A 82 -5.48 -3.64 2.91
N LYS A 83 -5.54 -4.67 3.77
CA LYS A 83 -4.82 -5.94 3.54
C LYS A 83 -5.45 -6.66 2.35
N LEU A 84 -4.71 -6.79 1.26
CA LEU A 84 -5.17 -7.45 0.05
C LEU A 84 -5.12 -8.96 0.21
N ASN A 85 -6.17 -9.66 -0.24
CA ASN A 85 -6.19 -11.12 -0.20
C ASN A 85 -5.12 -11.73 -1.12
N PHE A 86 -4.84 -11.05 -2.23
CA PHE A 86 -3.82 -11.44 -3.20
C PHE A 86 -3.37 -10.21 -3.99
N HIS A 87 -2.06 -10.09 -4.21
CA HIS A 87 -1.47 -9.11 -5.11
C HIS A 87 -0.17 -9.66 -5.69
N VAL A 88 0.08 -9.36 -6.96
CA VAL A 88 1.36 -9.61 -7.62
C VAL A 88 1.88 -8.25 -8.05
N ALA A 89 3.08 -7.89 -7.62
CA ALA A 89 3.69 -6.60 -7.96
C ALA A 89 3.71 -6.37 -9.48
N GLY A 90 3.24 -5.20 -9.92
CA GLY A 90 3.09 -4.84 -11.34
C GLY A 90 1.95 -5.57 -12.08
N GLY A 91 1.20 -6.43 -11.39
CA GLY A 91 0.00 -7.08 -11.91
C GLY A 91 -1.22 -6.16 -11.89
N MET A 92 -2.19 -6.46 -12.74
CA MET A 92 -3.46 -5.73 -12.78
C MET A 92 -4.36 -6.12 -11.59
N LEU A 93 -4.99 -5.15 -10.95
CA LEU A 93 -6.03 -5.43 -9.95
C LEU A 93 -7.36 -5.68 -10.67
N LEU A 94 -7.95 -6.86 -10.44
CA LEU A 94 -9.20 -7.29 -11.06
C LEU A 94 -10.17 -7.75 -9.97
N ASN A 95 -11.02 -6.83 -9.50
CA ASN A 95 -11.93 -7.07 -8.38
C ASN A 95 -11.21 -7.67 -7.16
N THR A 96 -9.99 -7.19 -6.92
CA THR A 96 -9.13 -7.65 -5.83
C THR A 96 -9.77 -7.24 -4.51
N ASN A 97 -10.10 -8.22 -3.68
CA ASN A 97 -10.71 -7.97 -2.38
C ASN A 97 -9.65 -7.79 -1.29
N GLY A 98 -10.02 -7.06 -0.24
CA GLY A 98 -9.21 -6.91 0.95
C GLY A 98 -10.04 -6.45 2.15
N ILE A 99 -9.41 -6.36 3.31
CA ILE A 99 -10.03 -5.91 4.56
C ILE A 99 -9.17 -4.81 5.15
N ASP A 100 -9.79 -3.71 5.58
CA ASP A 100 -9.07 -2.62 6.23
C ASP A 100 -8.93 -2.80 7.75
N GLN A 101 -8.19 -1.89 8.39
CA GLN A 101 -7.97 -1.89 9.84
C GLN A 101 -9.26 -1.83 10.70
N SER A 102 -10.39 -1.42 10.13
CA SER A 102 -11.69 -1.38 10.82
C SER A 102 -12.54 -2.64 10.63
N GLY A 103 -12.06 -3.59 9.81
CA GLY A 103 -12.80 -4.79 9.43
C GLY A 103 -13.73 -4.58 8.24
N LEU A 104 -13.68 -3.42 7.56
CA LEU A 104 -14.48 -3.14 6.39
C LEU A 104 -13.91 -3.88 5.18
N GLN A 105 -14.77 -4.57 4.44
CA GLN A 105 -14.38 -5.25 3.22
C GLN A 105 -14.32 -4.27 2.05
N TRP A 106 -13.23 -4.35 1.28
CA TRP A 106 -12.95 -3.54 0.10
C TRP A 106 -12.81 -4.39 -1.14
N GLN A 107 -13.09 -3.79 -2.29
CA GLN A 107 -12.82 -4.33 -3.63
C GLN A 107 -12.15 -3.24 -4.47
N LEU A 108 -11.00 -3.57 -5.04
CA LEU A 108 -10.17 -2.68 -5.85
C LEU A 108 -9.99 -3.26 -7.25
N SER A 109 -10.17 -2.42 -8.26
CA SER A 109 -9.87 -2.73 -9.66
C SER A 109 -9.05 -1.61 -10.26
N ASP A 110 -8.10 -1.93 -11.13
CA ASP A 110 -7.37 -0.90 -11.86
C ASP A 110 -8.34 -0.04 -12.66
N ASN A 111 -8.10 1.27 -12.71
CA ASN A 111 -8.85 2.16 -13.56
C ASN A 111 -8.34 2.05 -15.01
N SER A 112 -8.55 0.90 -15.65
CA SER A 112 -7.99 0.58 -16.96
C SER A 112 -8.67 1.35 -18.12
N TYR A 113 -9.85 1.95 -17.88
CA TYR A 113 -10.65 2.60 -18.93
C TYR A 113 -11.14 4.00 -18.60
N GLY A 114 -10.68 4.60 -17.49
CA GLY A 114 -11.09 5.95 -17.07
C GLY A 114 -12.47 6.02 -16.43
N PHE A 115 -13.12 4.88 -16.17
CA PHE A 115 -14.45 4.81 -15.56
C PHE A 115 -14.51 3.73 -14.47
N CYS A 116 -15.15 4.09 -13.36
CA CYS A 116 -15.46 3.19 -12.28
C CYS A 116 -16.95 2.85 -12.29
N TYR A 117 -17.27 1.57 -12.49
CA TYR A 117 -18.63 1.00 -12.44
C TYR A 117 -18.82 0.24 -11.13
#